data_AF-A0A3P1VZR8-F1
#
_entry.id   AF-A0A3P1VZR8-F1
#
_cell.length_a   1.000
_cell.length_b   1.000
_cell.length_c   1.000
_cell.angle_alpha   90.00
_cell.angle_beta   90.00
_cell.angle_gamma   90.00
#
_symmetry.space_group_name_H-M   'P 1'
#
loop_
_entity.id
_entity.type
_entity.pdbx_description
1 polymer ?
#
loop_
_entity_poly.entity_id
_entity_poly.type
_entity_poly.pdbx_seq_one_letter_code
_entity_poly.pdbx_strand_id
1 'polypeptide(L)'
;MKIYNLSQDITKLVCIIVISHGVMMILIWTSGYMLPVVFRSAGDARFPMAISTFSMIVFRIVFAYIFSLYFGMGMIGTWVAMYIDWIVKTIIYEVRYRKGICMKYKIVLVTAGTILFFTN
;
A
#
# COMPACT_ATOMS: atom_id res chain seq x y z
N MET A 1 27.93 0.91 -13.74
CA MET A 1 27.76 -0.37 -13.01
C MET A 1 28.57 -1.43 -13.75
N LYS A 2 29.75 -1.85 -13.23
CA LYS A 2 30.70 -2.75 -13.94
C LYS A 2 31.18 -3.93 -13.08
N ILE A 3 30.55 -4.14 -11.92
CA ILE A 3 30.98 -5.14 -10.92
C ILE A 3 30.33 -6.52 -11.20
N TYR A 4 29.19 -6.54 -11.90
CA TYR A 4 28.57 -7.76 -12.42
C TYR A 4 28.67 -7.74 -13.95
N ASN A 5 29.18 -8.81 -14.57
CA ASN A 5 29.15 -9.04 -16.02
C ASN A 5 27.71 -9.34 -16.48
N LEU A 6 26.81 -8.40 -16.22
CA LEU A 6 25.40 -8.52 -16.57
C LEU A 6 25.27 -8.26 -18.07
N SER A 7 24.58 -9.14 -18.80
CA SER A 7 24.25 -8.91 -20.20
C SER A 7 23.61 -7.52 -20.36
N GLN A 8 23.93 -6.83 -21.46
CA GLN A 8 23.42 -5.49 -21.74
C GLN A 8 21.89 -5.43 -21.70
N ASP A 9 21.21 -6.54 -22.01
CA ASP A 9 19.75 -6.64 -22.01
C ASP A 9 19.15 -6.59 -20.60
N ILE A 10 19.74 -7.32 -19.64
CA ILE A 10 19.25 -7.34 -18.25
C ILE A 10 19.47 -5.97 -17.60
N THR A 11 20.59 -5.31 -17.92
CA THR A 11 20.89 -3.97 -17.40
C THR A 11 19.82 -2.95 -17.81
N LYS A 12 19.38 -3.00 -19.07
CA LYS A 12 18.27 -2.16 -19.56
C LYS A 12 16.96 -2.47 -18.84
N LEU A 13 16.64 -3.76 -18.67
CA LEU A 13 15.44 -4.22 -17.98
C LEU A 13 15.37 -3.71 -16.54
N VAL A 14 16.47 -3.84 -15.79
CA VAL A 14 16.59 -3.38 -14.41
C VAL A 14 16.45 -1.87 -14.33
N CYS A 15 17.03 -1.13 -15.28
CA CYS A 15 16.92 0.33 -15.30
C CYS A 15 15.45 0.78 -15.48
N ILE A 16 14.72 0.17 -16.40
CA ILE A 16 13.28 0.43 -16.60
C ILE A 16 12.50 0.13 -15.32
N ILE A 17 12.77 -1.00 -14.66
CA ILE A 17 12.09 -1.39 -13.42
C ILE A 17 12.39 -0.41 -12.29
N VAL A 18 13.64 0.00 -12.10
CA VAL A 18 14.03 0.92 -11.02
C VAL A 18 13.37 2.29 -11.22
N ILE A 19 13.39 2.81 -12.45
CA ILE A 19 12.78 4.11 -12.76
C ILE A 19 11.26 4.04 -12.58
N SER A 20 10.60 3.04 -13.19
CA SER A 20 9.15 2.86 -13.06
C SER A 20 8.71 2.62 -11.62
N HIS A 21 9.47 1.84 -10.85
CA HIS A 21 9.24 1.65 -9.43
C HIS A 21 9.33 2.96 -8.64
N GLY A 22 10.33 3.79 -8.91
CA GLY A 22 10.50 5.09 -8.25
C GLY A 22 9.31 6.02 -8.51
N VAL A 23 8.84 6.11 -9.75
CA VAL A 23 7.66 6.93 -10.10
C VAL A 23 6.41 6.43 -9.40
N MET A 24 6.15 5.11 -9.43
CA MET A 24 4.97 4.51 -8.79
C MET A 24 5.02 4.60 -7.25
N MET A 25 6.22 4.58 -6.66
CA MET A 25 6.43 4.82 -5.23
C MET A 25 5.96 6.21 -4.81
N ILE A 26 6.35 7.25 -5.56
CA ILE A 26 6.00 8.62 -5.18
C ILE A 26 4.48 8.84 -5.31
N LEU A 27 3.90 8.39 -6.43
CA LEU A 27 2.51 8.67 -6.76
C LEU A 27 1.51 7.84 -5.95
N ILE A 28 1.68 6.52 -5.96
CA ILE A 28 0.64 5.59 -5.49
C ILE A 28 0.96 5.10 -4.08
N TRP A 29 2.21 4.72 -3.82
CA TRP A 29 2.59 4.08 -2.58
C TRP A 29 2.36 4.99 -1.36
N THR A 30 2.63 6.29 -1.46
CA THR A 30 2.36 7.28 -0.40
C THR A 30 0.90 7.24 0.06
N SER A 31 -0.05 7.28 -0.88
CA SER A 31 -1.49 7.27 -0.56
C SER A 31 -1.95 5.92 0.01
N GLY A 32 -1.50 4.81 -0.58
CA GLY A 32 -1.85 3.46 -0.13
C GLY A 32 -1.29 3.08 1.24
N TYR A 33 -0.17 3.69 1.68
CA TYR A 33 0.44 3.43 2.99
C TYR A 33 0.01 4.41 4.09
N MET A 34 -0.34 5.65 3.76
CA MET A 34 -0.78 6.63 4.76
C MET A 34 -2.14 6.27 5.36
N LEU A 35 -3.11 5.86 4.53
CA LEU A 35 -4.47 5.57 4.98
C LEU A 35 -4.57 4.43 6.03
N PRO A 36 -3.83 3.32 5.92
CA PRO A 36 -3.72 2.32 6.99
C PRO A 36 -3.26 2.87 8.34
N VAL A 37 -2.33 3.84 8.34
CA VAL A 37 -1.86 4.46 9.59
C VAL A 37 -2.98 5.29 10.21
N VAL A 38 -3.73 6.04 9.39
CA VAL A 38 -4.90 6.82 9.83
C VAL A 38 -5.99 5.91 10.39
N PHE A 39 -6.26 4.77 9.77
CA PHE A 39 -7.25 3.81 10.27
C PHE A 39 -6.83 3.20 11.61
N ARG A 40 -5.54 2.87 11.74
CA ARG A 40 -4.97 2.38 13.02
C ARG A 40 -5.04 3.44 14.13
N SER A 41 -4.78 4.71 13.83
CA SER A 41 -4.87 5.79 14.82
C SER A 41 -6.32 6.14 15.19
N ALA A 42 -7.28 5.92 14.29
CA ALA A 42 -8.71 6.04 14.57
C ALA A 42 -9.31 4.87 15.37
N GLY A 43 -8.49 3.87 15.74
CA GLY A 43 -8.92 2.69 16.51
C GLY A 43 -9.44 1.53 15.66
N ASP A 44 -9.48 1.65 14.34
CA ASP A 44 -9.86 0.57 13.41
C ASP A 44 -8.63 -0.03 12.73
N ALA A 45 -7.87 -0.83 13.49
CA ALA A 45 -6.68 -1.51 12.97
C ALA A 45 -6.99 -2.78 12.18
N ARG A 46 -8.14 -3.43 12.42
CA ARG A 46 -8.46 -4.74 11.83
C ARG A 46 -8.75 -4.63 10.35
N PHE A 47 -9.47 -3.57 9.94
CA PHE A 47 -9.81 -3.35 8.54
C PHE A 47 -8.60 -3.25 7.60
N PRO A 48 -7.64 -2.33 7.80
CA PRO A 48 -6.47 -2.23 6.91
C PRO A 48 -5.60 -3.48 6.94
N MET A 49 -5.50 -4.20 8.07
CA MET A 49 -4.73 -5.43 8.14
C MET A 49 -5.35 -6.55 7.30
N ALA A 50 -6.67 -6.77 7.44
CA ALA A 50 -7.38 -7.80 6.68
C ALA A 50 -7.32 -7.53 5.17
N ILE A 51 -7.59 -6.30 4.74
CA ILE A 51 -7.54 -5.90 3.33
C ILE A 51 -6.12 -6.01 2.78
N SER A 52 -5.09 -5.60 3.54
CA SER A 52 -3.70 -5.69 3.07
C SER A 52 -3.28 -7.14 2.85
N THR A 53 -3.58 -8.05 3.80
CA THR A 53 -3.24 -9.47 3.67
C THR A 53 -3.98 -10.11 2.50
N PHE A 54 -5.29 -9.84 2.37
CA PHE A 54 -6.08 -10.36 1.26
C PHE A 54 -5.57 -9.85 -0.10
N SER A 55 -5.29 -8.54 -0.20
CA SER A 55 -4.82 -7.94 -1.44
C SER A 55 -3.47 -8.50 -1.88
N MET A 56 -2.54 -8.67 -0.94
CA MET A 56 -1.23 -9.23 -1.21
C MET A 56 -1.31 -10.68 -1.70
N ILE A 57 -2.23 -11.49 -1.18
CA ILE A 57 -2.35 -12.88 -1.61
C ILE A 57 -3.04 -12.94 -2.98
N VAL A 58 -4.20 -12.31 -3.13
CA VAL A 58 -5.00 -12.43 -4.34
C VAL A 58 -4.35 -11.66 -5.49
N PHE A 59 -4.15 -10.36 -5.34
CA PHE A 59 -3.66 -9.57 -6.47
C PHE A 59 -2.20 -9.88 -6.74
N ARG A 60 -1.37 -9.99 -5.69
CA ARG A 60 0.07 -10.13 -5.94
C ARG A 60 0.47 -11.52 -6.41
N ILE A 61 -0.04 -12.57 -5.80
CA ILE A 61 0.38 -13.94 -6.16
C ILE A 61 -0.32 -14.39 -7.44
N VAL A 62 -1.63 -14.16 -7.57
CA VAL A 62 -2.38 -14.61 -8.74
C VAL A 62 -1.97 -13.83 -9.99
N PHE A 63 -1.89 -12.49 -9.93
CA PHE A 63 -1.46 -11.73 -11.11
C PHE A 63 0.02 -11.90 -11.43
N ALA A 64 0.90 -12.11 -10.44
CA ALA A 64 2.28 -12.45 -10.74
C ALA A 64 2.38 -13.78 -11.50
N TYR A 65 1.60 -14.78 -11.11
CA TYR A 65 1.55 -16.06 -11.83
C TYR A 65 1.02 -15.87 -13.26
N ILE A 66 -0.09 -15.15 -13.44
CA ILE A 66 -0.68 -14.88 -14.75
C ILE A 66 0.30 -14.11 -15.65
N PHE A 67 0.85 -12.98 -15.19
CA PHE A 67 1.72 -12.16 -16.04
C PHE A 67 3.10 -12.77 -16.26
N SER A 68 3.68 -13.46 -15.27
CA SER A 68 5.01 -14.04 -15.42
C SER A 68 5.01 -15.34 -16.22
N LEU A 69 4.08 -16.27 -15.97
CA LEU A 69 4.01 -17.55 -16.68
C LEU A 69 3.14 -17.50 -17.94
N TYR A 70 1.92 -16.94 -17.86
CA TYR A 70 0.96 -17.01 -18.96
C TYR A 70 1.34 -16.07 -20.12
N PHE A 71 1.81 -14.87 -19.80
CA PHE A 71 2.27 -13.90 -20.79
C PHE A 71 3.79 -13.98 -21.07
N GLY A 72 4.52 -14.87 -20.39
CA GLY A 72 5.96 -15.03 -20.57
C GLY A 72 6.80 -13.79 -20.25
N MET A 73 6.25 -12.80 -19.52
CA MET A 73 6.93 -11.54 -19.21
C MET A 73 7.98 -11.68 -18.10
N GLY A 74 8.07 -12.86 -17.48
CA GLY A 74 9.05 -13.18 -16.44
C GLY A 74 9.03 -12.16 -15.30
N MET A 75 10.19 -11.56 -15.02
CA MET A 75 10.36 -10.59 -13.93
C MET A 75 9.45 -9.36 -14.08
N ILE A 76 9.31 -8.80 -15.29
CA ILE A 76 8.49 -7.59 -15.50
C ILE A 76 7.03 -7.85 -15.10
N GLY A 77 6.50 -9.04 -15.41
CA GLY A 77 5.13 -9.41 -15.04
C GLY A 77 4.87 -9.34 -13.54
N THR A 78 5.85 -9.75 -12.72
CA THR A 78 5.77 -9.68 -11.26
C THR A 78 5.77 -8.23 -10.75
N TRP A 79 6.53 -7.33 -11.38
CA TRP A 79 6.54 -5.90 -11.04
C TRP A 79 5.22 -5.22 -11.43
N VAL A 80 4.64 -5.57 -12.57
CA VAL A 80 3.32 -5.08 -12.99
C VAL A 80 2.24 -5.53 -12.00
N ALA A 81 2.25 -6.80 -11.59
CA ALA A 81 1.33 -7.31 -10.57
C ALA A 81 1.45 -6.55 -9.24
N MET A 82 2.67 -6.17 -8.84
CA MET A 82 2.89 -5.33 -7.67
C MET A 82 2.26 -3.94 -7.81
N TYR A 83 2.40 -3.29 -8.97
CA TYR A 83 1.79 -1.96 -9.17
C TYR A 83 0.26 -2.03 -9.12
N ILE A 84 -0.33 -3.09 -9.67
CA ILE A 84 -1.79 -3.32 -9.60
C ILE A 84 -2.23 -3.49 -8.14
N ASP A 85 -1.51 -4.27 -7.31
CA ASP A 85 -1.82 -4.39 -5.88
C ASP A 85 -1.83 -3.02 -5.19
N TRP A 86 -0.87 -2.16 -5.50
CA TRP A 86 -0.79 -0.83 -4.90
C TRP A 86 -1.97 0.06 -5.29
N ILE A 87 -2.38 0.03 -6.57
CA ILE A 87 -3.53 0.78 -7.07
C ILE A 87 -4.82 0.29 -6.40
N VAL A 88 -5.05 -1.02 -6.40
CA VAL A 88 -6.27 -1.63 -5.81
C VAL A 88 -6.38 -1.28 -4.33
N LYS A 89 -5.28 -1.42 -3.58
CA LYS A 89 -5.23 -1.10 -2.16
C LYS A 89 -5.51 0.38 -1.89
N THR A 90 -4.91 1.26 -2.68
CA THR A 90 -5.16 2.71 -2.60
C THR A 90 -6.64 3.03 -2.81
N ILE A 91 -7.25 2.47 -3.86
CA ILE A 91 -8.67 2.68 -4.16
C ILE A 91 -9.56 2.18 -3.03
N ILE A 92 -9.33 0.96 -2.52
CA ILE A 92 -10.15 0.39 -1.42
C ILE A 92 -10.07 1.27 -0.18
N TYR A 93 -8.86 1.70 0.19
CA TYR A 93 -8.67 2.57 1.35
C TYR A 93 -9.27 3.96 1.13
N GLU A 94 -9.13 4.54 -0.04
CA GLU A 94 -9.66 5.87 -0.33
C GLU A 94 -11.20 5.86 -0.35
N VAL A 95 -11.82 4.83 -0.94
CA VAL A 95 -13.27 4.61 -0.89
C VAL A 95 -13.75 4.45 0.55
N ARG A 96 -13.04 3.68 1.38
CA ARG A 96 -13.40 3.49 2.79
C ARG A 96 -13.23 4.77 3.60
N TYR A 97 -12.18 5.54 3.32
CA TYR A 97 -11.90 6.83 3.95
C TYR A 97 -13.03 7.82 3.65
N ARG A 98 -13.43 7.94 2.38
CA ARG A 98 -14.57 8.75 1.95
C ARG A 98 -15.90 8.28 2.55
N LYS A 99 -16.08 6.97 2.73
CA LYS A 99 -17.28 6.36 3.36
C LYS A 99 -17.35 6.51 4.90
N GLY A 100 -16.41 7.22 5.52
CA GLY A 100 -16.60 7.72 6.89
C GLY A 100 -15.73 7.02 7.93
N ILE A 101 -14.46 7.44 8.01
CA ILE A 101 -13.72 7.43 9.28
C ILE A 101 -13.72 8.82 9.94
N CYS A 102 -13.96 9.88 9.17
CA CYS A 102 -13.97 11.26 9.68
C CYS A 102 -15.21 11.68 10.49
N MET A 103 -16.12 10.79 10.89
CA MET A 103 -17.30 11.16 11.68
C MET A 103 -17.34 10.62 13.12
N LYS A 104 -16.22 10.15 13.68
CA LYS A 104 -16.16 9.75 15.11
C LYS A 104 -15.01 10.36 15.89
N TYR A 105 -14.47 11.49 15.45
CA TYR A 105 -13.75 12.36 16.38
C TYR A 105 -14.81 13.01 17.28
N LYS A 106 -15.23 12.26 18.31
CA LYS A 106 -15.87 12.84 19.48
C LYS A 106 -14.83 13.81 20.01
N ILE A 107 -15.04 15.09 19.70
CA ILE A 107 -14.29 16.17 20.30
C ILE A 107 -14.57 15.97 21.79
N VAL A 108 -13.63 15.35 22.50
CA VAL A 108 -13.53 15.52 23.95
C VAL A 108 -13.07 16.96 24.05
N LEU A 109 -14.03 17.87 23.89
CA LEU A 109 -13.86 19.26 24.21
C LEU A 109 -13.36 19.24 25.64
N VAL A 110 -12.14 19.74 25.77
CA VAL A 110 -11.65 20.51 26.90
C VAL A 110 -12.80 21.40 27.40
N THR A 111 -13.67 20.82 28.21
CA THR A 111 -14.78 21.48 28.90
C THR A 111 -14.91 20.80 30.25
N ALA A 112 -13.84 20.87 31.03
CA ALA A 112 -13.92 20.90 32.47
C ALA A 112 -12.57 21.39 32.97
N GLY A 113 -12.49 22.68 33.30
CA GLY A 113 -11.46 23.19 34.18
C GLY A 113 -11.64 22.59 35.58
N THR A 114 -11.40 21.29 35.72
CA THR A 114 -11.55 20.58 37.00
C THR A 114 -10.56 19.44 37.05
N ILE A 115 -9.44 19.76 37.70
CA ILE A 115 -8.70 18.85 38.56
C ILE A 115 -9.70 17.94 39.29
N LEU A 116 -9.74 16.63 39.06
CA LEU A 116 -10.16 15.65 40.07
C LEU A 116 -9.90 14.19 39.62
N PHE A 117 -8.94 13.57 40.31
CA PHE A 117 -8.88 12.17 40.73
C PHE A 117 -9.09 11.04 39.72
N PHE A 118 -7.97 10.44 39.28
CA PHE A 118 -7.91 9.00 39.05
C PHE A 118 -7.49 8.29 40.35
N THR A 119 -8.49 7.82 41.10
CA THR A 119 -8.40 6.64 41.97
C THR A 119 -9.62 5.78 41.70
N ASN A 120 -9.40 4.62 41.10
CA ASN A 120 -9.89 3.33 41.61
C ASN A 120 -9.00 2.24 41.03
#